data_AF-A0A2E0WSH6-F1
#
_entry.id   AF-A0A2E0WSH6-F1
#
_cell.length_a   1.000
_cell.length_b   1.000
_cell.length_c   1.000
_cell.angle_alpha   90.00
_cell.angle_beta   90.00
_cell.angle_gamma   90.00
#
_symmetry.space_group_name_H-M   'P 1'
#
loop_
_entity.id
_entity.type
_entity.pdbx_description
1 polymer ?
#
loop_
_entity_poly.entity_id
_entity_poly.type
_entity_poly.pdbx_seq_one_letter_code
_entity_poly.pdbx_strand_id
1 'polypeptide(L)'
;MIVEGVNQETGETYKVNTDEIDREYIESMSIFRKADADIKKRIDSLDISADAKSLLYAFSSATIKAGEYIIKIGRKIIDYVCRLLDEFPNTSFGMVFGAIAGFLVSSIPLLGFVLGPFVTPILMAFGLIGGLMEDLKDKALARKISEINGKFTPLRA
;
A
#
# COMPACT_ATOMS: atom_id res chain seq x y z
N MET A 1 -10.99 19.15 -4.09
CA MET A 1 -10.51 18.64 -5.41
C MET A 1 -11.00 17.22 -5.65
N ILE A 2 -11.12 16.79 -6.92
CA ILE A 2 -11.57 15.42 -7.25
C ILE A 2 -10.39 14.45 -7.22
N VAL A 3 -10.56 13.34 -6.50
CA VAL A 3 -9.67 12.19 -6.54
C VAL A 3 -10.38 11.01 -7.19
N GLU A 4 -9.67 10.35 -8.10
CA GLU A 4 -10.17 9.25 -8.92
C GLU A 4 -9.24 8.05 -8.80
N GLY A 5 -9.83 6.89 -8.53
CA GLY A 5 -9.17 5.59 -8.57
C GLY A 5 -9.78 4.72 -9.67
N VAL A 6 -8.94 3.91 -10.30
CA VAL A 6 -9.37 2.93 -11.32
C VAL A 6 -9.13 1.53 -10.77
N ASN A 7 -10.16 0.70 -10.79
CA ASN A 7 -10.00 -0.73 -10.54
C ASN A 7 -9.32 -1.36 -11.77
N GLN A 8 -8.15 -1.95 -11.58
CA GLN A 8 -7.34 -2.48 -12.67
C GLN A 8 -7.90 -3.79 -13.26
N GLU A 9 -8.76 -4.50 -12.54
CA GLU A 9 -9.42 -5.70 -13.05
C GLU A 9 -10.66 -5.36 -13.89
N THR A 10 -11.49 -4.42 -13.42
CA THR A 10 -12.78 -4.10 -14.06
C THR A 10 -12.74 -2.88 -14.97
N GLY A 11 -11.75 -2.00 -14.82
CA GLY A 11 -11.68 -0.70 -15.50
C GLY A 11 -12.66 0.34 -14.94
N GLU A 12 -13.44 0.00 -13.91
CA GLU A 12 -14.38 0.91 -13.28
C GLU A 12 -13.65 2.02 -12.51
N THR A 13 -14.33 3.15 -12.34
CA THR A 13 -13.78 4.33 -11.66
C THR A 13 -14.53 4.60 -10.36
N TYR A 14 -13.79 5.01 -9.34
CA TYR A 14 -14.33 5.50 -8.08
C TYR A 14 -13.82 6.92 -7.84
N LYS A 15 -14.75 7.86 -7.62
CA LYS A 15 -14.45 9.29 -7.51
C LYS A 15 -14.92 9.83 -6.17
N VAL A 16 -14.08 10.67 -5.59
CA VAL A 16 -14.32 11.35 -4.33
C VAL A 16 -13.98 12.82 -4.49
N ASN A 17 -14.79 13.71 -3.91
CA ASN A 17 -14.45 15.12 -3.81
C ASN A 17 -14.00 15.42 -2.38
N THR A 18 -12.79 15.95 -2.23
CA THR A 18 -12.19 16.22 -0.92
C THR A 18 -11.33 17.48 -0.93
N ASP A 19 -11.41 18.25 0.15
CA ASP A 19 -10.55 19.41 0.37
C ASP A 19 -9.37 19.09 1.29
N GLU A 20 -9.27 17.84 1.77
CA GLU A 20 -8.16 17.37 2.64
C GLU A 20 -6.87 17.10 1.85
N ILE A 21 -6.94 17.06 0.52
CA ILE A 21 -5.80 16.81 -0.35
C ILE A 21 -5.36 18.13 -0.97
N ASP A 22 -4.19 18.58 -0.57
CA ASP A 22 -3.52 19.77 -1.08
C ASP A 22 -2.21 19.42 -1.79
N ARG A 23 -1.47 20.44 -2.22
CA ARG A 23 -0.20 20.26 -2.92
C ARG A 23 0.88 19.63 -2.03
N GLU A 24 0.93 20.02 -0.76
CA GLU A 24 1.91 19.50 0.20
C GLU A 24 1.71 17.99 0.42
N TYR A 25 0.46 17.54 0.54
CA TYR A 25 0.13 16.13 0.59
C TYR A 25 0.61 15.39 -0.66
N ILE A 26 0.30 15.91 -1.85
CA ILE A 26 0.69 15.29 -3.13
C ILE A 26 2.22 15.16 -3.24
N GLU A 27 2.95 16.22 -2.89
CA GLU A 27 4.41 16.21 -2.87
C GLU A 27 4.94 15.17 -1.88
N SER A 28 4.42 15.13 -0.66
CA SER A 28 4.81 14.16 0.35
C SER A 28 4.61 12.70 -0.11
N MET A 29 3.55 12.44 -0.88
CA MET A 29 3.24 11.12 -1.44
C MET A 29 4.11 10.77 -2.64
N SER A 30 4.64 11.78 -3.34
CA SER A 30 5.49 11.60 -4.53
C SER A 30 6.98 11.39 -4.22
N ILE A 31 7.41 11.64 -2.97
CA ILE A 31 8.80 11.37 -2.55
C ILE A 31 9.01 9.88 -2.29
N PHE A 32 9.95 9.25 -3.01
CA PHE A 32 10.31 7.84 -2.81
C PHE A 32 11.73 7.72 -2.25
N ARG A 33 11.91 6.85 -1.25
CA ARG A 33 13.24 6.61 -0.65
C ARG A 33 14.07 5.61 -1.46
N LYS A 34 13.42 4.65 -2.12
CA LYS A 34 14.09 3.65 -2.97
C LYS A 34 13.76 3.89 -4.46
N ALA A 35 14.64 3.47 -5.37
CA ALA A 35 14.33 3.49 -6.80
C ALA A 35 13.38 2.33 -7.17
N ASP A 36 12.72 2.42 -8.32
CA ASP A 36 11.80 1.36 -8.79
C ASP A 36 12.53 0.01 -8.98
N ALA A 37 13.80 0.04 -9.43
CA ALA A 37 14.63 -1.15 -9.54
C ALA A 37 14.91 -1.84 -8.19
N ASP A 38 15.03 -1.07 -7.10
CA ASP A 38 15.27 -1.62 -5.77
C ASP A 38 14.04 -2.35 -5.23
N ILE A 39 12.84 -1.84 -5.53
CA ILE A 39 11.59 -2.53 -5.20
C ILE A 39 11.45 -3.82 -5.96
N LYS A 40 11.79 -3.78 -7.24
CA LYS A 40 11.80 -4.99 -8.05
C LYS A 40 12.72 -6.05 -7.46
N LYS A 41 13.96 -5.66 -7.18
CA LYS A 41 14.90 -6.55 -6.50
C LYS A 41 14.38 -7.06 -5.16
N ARG A 42 13.68 -6.21 -4.37
CA ARG A 42 13.07 -6.64 -3.11
C ARG A 42 11.98 -7.68 -3.32
N ILE A 43 11.04 -7.46 -4.24
CA ILE A 43 9.96 -8.41 -4.56
C ILE A 43 10.54 -9.73 -5.11
N ASP A 44 11.53 -9.64 -6.01
CA ASP A 44 12.20 -10.82 -6.59
C ASP A 44 12.89 -11.67 -5.53
N SER A 45 13.40 -11.05 -4.46
CA SER A 45 14.08 -11.76 -3.37
C SER A 45 13.15 -12.48 -2.38
N LEU A 46 11.83 -12.28 -2.48
CA LEU A 46 10.87 -12.93 -1.58
C LEU A 46 10.74 -14.42 -1.91
N ASP A 47 10.63 -15.24 -0.87
CA ASP A 47 10.38 -16.68 -0.99
C ASP A 47 8.86 -16.95 -1.08
N ILE A 48 8.30 -16.62 -2.24
CA ILE A 48 6.89 -16.78 -2.60
C ILE A 48 6.77 -17.19 -4.08
N SER A 49 5.60 -17.65 -4.51
CA SER A 49 5.35 -18.04 -5.91
C SER A 49 5.56 -16.90 -6.90
N ALA A 50 5.88 -17.24 -8.15
CA ALA A 50 6.01 -16.26 -9.24
C ALA A 50 4.71 -15.47 -9.48
N ASP A 51 3.56 -16.10 -9.28
CA ASP A 51 2.25 -15.46 -9.38
C ASP A 51 2.07 -14.41 -8.28
N ALA A 52 2.46 -14.72 -7.04
CA ALA A 52 2.41 -13.77 -5.94
C ALA A 52 3.37 -12.58 -6.14
N LYS A 53 4.56 -12.81 -6.71
CA LYS A 53 5.47 -11.72 -7.13
C LYS A 53 4.83 -10.86 -8.20
N SER A 54 4.19 -11.47 -9.20
CA SER A 54 3.50 -10.75 -10.27
C SER A 54 2.34 -9.90 -9.73
N LEU A 55 1.60 -10.40 -8.75
CA LEU A 55 0.58 -9.61 -8.04
C LEU A 55 1.18 -8.43 -7.27
N LEU A 56 2.32 -8.61 -6.58
CA LEU A 56 3.03 -7.51 -5.92
C LEU A 56 3.53 -6.46 -6.92
N TYR A 57 3.94 -6.88 -8.13
CA TYR A 57 4.30 -5.97 -9.21
C TYR A 57 3.10 -5.16 -9.70
N ALA A 58 1.98 -5.83 -9.96
CA ALA A 58 0.74 -5.16 -10.35
C ALA A 58 0.28 -4.20 -9.26
N PHE A 59 0.28 -4.63 -7.99
CA PHE A 59 0.01 -3.79 -6.84
C PHE A 59 0.90 -2.54 -6.82
N SER A 60 2.22 -2.69 -7.03
CA SER A 60 3.15 -1.55 -7.00
C SER A 60 2.89 -0.50 -8.10
N SER A 61 2.20 -0.90 -9.17
CA SER A 61 1.85 -0.03 -10.29
C SER A 61 0.53 0.70 -10.09
N ALA A 62 -0.23 0.38 -9.03
CA ALA A 62 -1.50 1.03 -8.75
C ALA A 62 -1.33 2.53 -8.49
N THR A 63 -2.17 3.33 -9.14
CA THR A 63 -2.16 4.79 -9.05
C THR A 63 -3.54 5.34 -8.73
N ILE A 64 -3.57 6.56 -8.22
CA ILE A 64 -4.77 7.41 -8.17
C ILE A 64 -4.47 8.74 -8.85
N LYS A 65 -5.51 9.41 -9.32
CA LYS A 65 -5.43 10.75 -9.89
C LYS A 65 -6.06 11.74 -8.91
N ALA A 66 -5.33 12.78 -8.53
CA ALA A 66 -5.82 13.88 -7.68
C ALA A 66 -5.73 15.19 -8.48
N GLY A 67 -6.86 15.67 -9.00
CA GLY A 67 -6.87 16.77 -9.96
C GLY A 67 -6.05 16.45 -11.22
N GLU A 68 -4.95 17.18 -11.43
CA GLU A 68 -4.01 16.96 -12.54
C GLU A 68 -2.84 16.03 -12.20
N TYR A 69 -2.70 15.64 -10.92
CA TYR A 69 -1.55 14.88 -10.43
C TYR A 69 -1.84 13.37 -10.42
N ILE A 70 -0.83 12.57 -10.78
CA ILE A 70 -0.88 11.10 -10.66
C ILE A 70 -0.01 10.69 -9.46
N ILE A 71 -0.61 9.96 -8.52
CA ILE A 71 0.07 9.47 -7.31
C ILE A 71 0.22 7.96 -7.40
N LYS A 72 1.47 7.46 -7.33
CA LYS A 72 1.78 6.03 -7.34
C LYS A 72 1.57 5.39 -5.96
N ILE A 73 0.31 5.18 -5.58
CA ILE A 73 -0.07 4.68 -4.25
C ILE A 73 0.49 3.30 -3.95
N GLY A 74 0.39 2.36 -4.89
CA GLY A 74 0.93 1.02 -4.72
C GLY A 74 2.42 1.05 -4.42
N ARG A 75 3.17 1.77 -5.26
CA ARG A 75 4.62 1.99 -5.09
C ARG A 75 4.94 2.61 -3.74
N LYS A 76 4.17 3.60 -3.29
CA LYS A 76 4.37 4.31 -2.01
C LYS A 76 4.18 3.38 -0.82
N ILE A 77 3.18 2.50 -0.86
CA ILE A 77 2.95 1.49 0.18
C ILE A 77 4.15 0.53 0.25
N ILE A 78 4.64 0.00 -0.88
CA ILE A 78 5.81 -0.89 -0.87
C ILE A 78 7.07 -0.14 -0.40
N ASP A 79 7.21 1.16 -0.68
CA ASP A 79 8.31 1.99 -0.16
C ASP A 79 8.29 2.03 1.37
N TYR A 80 7.12 2.25 1.97
CA TYR A 80 6.96 2.23 3.43
C TYR A 80 7.22 0.85 4.04
N VAL A 81 6.74 -0.22 3.39
CA VAL A 81 7.04 -1.59 3.81
C VAL A 81 8.55 -1.84 3.84
N CYS A 82 9.26 -1.47 2.77
CA CYS A 82 10.71 -1.63 2.69
C CYS A 82 11.42 -0.81 3.76
N ARG A 83 10.97 0.43 4.00
CA ARG A 83 11.52 1.28 5.06
C ARG A 83 11.39 0.63 6.43
N LEU A 84 10.23 0.07 6.77
CA LEU A 84 10.05 -0.60 8.05
C LEU A 84 10.90 -1.87 8.15
N LEU A 85 11.09 -2.61 7.08
CA LEU A 85 11.96 -3.79 7.13
C LEU A 85 13.44 -3.43 7.31
N ASP A 86 13.86 -2.25 6.83
CA ASP A 86 15.20 -1.72 7.10
C ASP A 86 15.33 -1.27 8.59
N GLU A 87 14.25 -0.81 9.21
CA GLU A 87 14.19 -0.39 10.63
C GLU A 87 13.97 -1.58 11.60
N PHE A 88 13.28 -2.63 11.17
CA PHE A 88 12.85 -3.81 11.95
C PHE A 88 13.26 -5.11 11.22
N PRO A 89 14.53 -5.51 11.28
CA PRO A 89 15.08 -6.60 10.44
C PRO A 89 14.55 -8.00 10.78
N ASN A 90 13.96 -8.17 11.97
CA ASN A 90 13.41 -9.46 12.42
C ASN A 90 11.95 -9.66 11.98
N THR A 91 11.36 -8.73 11.21
CA THR A 91 9.99 -8.80 10.74
C THR A 91 9.92 -9.31 9.31
N SER A 92 8.89 -10.11 8.99
CA SER A 92 8.67 -10.59 7.63
C SER A 92 8.03 -9.51 6.74
N PHE A 93 8.32 -9.57 5.44
CA PHE A 93 7.68 -8.68 4.46
C PHE A 93 6.16 -8.82 4.49
N GLY A 94 5.65 -10.05 4.48
CA GLY A 94 4.22 -10.32 4.49
C GLY A 94 3.53 -9.67 5.69
N MET A 95 4.12 -9.74 6.88
CA MET A 95 3.54 -9.14 8.09
C MET A 95 3.40 -7.63 7.97
N VAL A 96 4.48 -6.93 7.59
CA VAL A 96 4.45 -5.48 7.43
C VAL A 96 3.52 -5.06 6.29
N PHE A 97 3.64 -5.72 5.14
CA PHE A 97 2.80 -5.47 3.97
C PHE A 97 1.33 -5.66 4.32
N GLY A 98 0.97 -6.81 4.90
CA GLY A 98 -0.41 -7.13 5.17
C GLY A 98 -1.03 -6.22 6.22
N ALA A 99 -0.26 -5.78 7.22
CA ALA A 99 -0.75 -4.87 8.25
C ALA A 99 -1.02 -3.46 7.70
N ILE A 100 -0.16 -2.98 6.79
CA ILE A 100 -0.37 -1.71 6.10
C ILE A 100 -1.49 -1.85 5.06
N ALA A 101 -1.30 -2.69 4.04
CA ALA A 101 -2.20 -2.79 2.90
C ALA A 101 -3.59 -3.31 3.31
N GLY A 102 -3.67 -4.29 4.21
CA GLY A 102 -4.94 -4.82 4.71
C GLY A 102 -5.74 -3.79 5.50
N PHE A 103 -5.06 -2.96 6.31
CA PHE A 103 -5.72 -1.87 7.02
C PHE A 103 -6.19 -0.76 6.07
N LEU A 104 -5.36 -0.37 5.10
CA LEU A 104 -5.73 0.66 4.13
C LEU A 104 -6.96 0.25 3.31
N VAL A 105 -6.98 -0.98 2.79
CA VAL A 105 -8.09 -1.50 1.99
C VAL A 105 -9.38 -1.62 2.79
N SER A 106 -9.30 -1.94 4.09
CA SER A 106 -10.49 -2.06 4.95
C SER A 106 -11.00 -0.71 5.47
N SER A 107 -10.13 0.29 5.60
CA SER A 107 -10.46 1.55 6.28
C SER A 107 -10.69 2.73 5.33
N ILE A 108 -10.22 2.65 4.08
CA ILE A 108 -10.29 3.75 3.10
C ILE A 108 -10.99 3.24 1.84
N PRO A 109 -12.26 3.64 1.57
CA PRO A 109 -13.06 3.12 0.46
C PRO A 109 -12.38 3.21 -0.91
N LEU A 110 -11.80 4.37 -1.23
CA LEU A 110 -11.07 4.59 -2.48
C LEU A 110 -9.90 3.60 -2.64
N LEU A 111 -9.13 3.36 -1.57
CA LEU A 111 -8.01 2.42 -1.60
C LEU A 111 -8.49 0.97 -1.64
N GLY A 112 -9.60 0.67 -0.97
CA GLY A 112 -10.26 -0.63 -1.08
C GLY A 112 -10.67 -0.94 -2.52
N PHE A 113 -11.22 0.04 -3.22
CA PHE A 113 -11.60 -0.08 -4.63
C PHE A 113 -10.40 -0.29 -5.56
N VAL A 114 -9.31 0.46 -5.36
CA VAL A 114 -8.12 0.42 -6.24
C VAL A 114 -7.19 -0.77 -5.94
N LEU A 115 -7.02 -1.10 -4.66
CA LEU A 115 -6.00 -2.07 -4.22
C LEU A 115 -6.59 -3.42 -3.79
N GLY A 116 -7.88 -3.47 -3.43
CA GLY A 116 -8.58 -4.67 -3.00
C GLY A 116 -8.36 -5.90 -3.90
N PRO A 117 -8.49 -5.77 -5.24
CA PRO A 117 -8.12 -6.79 -6.23
C PRO A 117 -6.80 -7.54 -5.98
N PHE A 118 -5.78 -6.82 -5.54
CA PHE A 118 -4.45 -7.36 -5.36
C PHE A 118 -4.19 -7.82 -3.94
N VAL A 119 -4.68 -7.08 -2.94
CA VAL A 119 -4.31 -7.28 -1.54
C VAL A 119 -4.78 -8.65 -1.06
N THR A 120 -6.02 -9.03 -1.34
CA THR A 120 -6.57 -10.32 -0.88
C THR A 120 -5.76 -11.53 -1.38
N PRO A 121 -5.50 -11.71 -2.69
CA PRO A 121 -4.69 -12.84 -3.15
C PRO A 121 -3.24 -12.78 -2.67
N ILE A 122 -2.65 -11.59 -2.50
CA ILE A 122 -1.32 -11.47 -1.90
C ILE A 122 -1.33 -11.95 -0.44
N LEU A 123 -2.30 -11.53 0.38
CA LEU A 123 -2.44 -11.98 1.76
C LEU A 123 -2.59 -13.50 1.84
N MET A 124 -3.39 -14.09 0.95
CA MET A 124 -3.53 -15.54 0.85
C MET A 124 -2.20 -16.22 0.51
N ALA A 125 -1.42 -15.68 -0.42
CA ALA A 125 -0.10 -16.21 -0.78
C ALA A 125 0.91 -16.17 0.38
N PHE A 126 0.76 -15.23 1.31
CA PHE A 126 1.55 -15.17 2.54
C PHE A 126 0.93 -15.94 3.72
N GLY A 127 -0.24 -16.56 3.55
CA GLY A 127 -0.96 -17.24 4.63
C GLY A 127 -1.54 -16.31 5.70
N LEU A 128 -1.77 -15.04 5.38
CA LEU A 128 -2.16 -13.98 6.32
C LEU A 128 -3.67 -13.70 6.32
N ILE A 129 -4.48 -14.74 6.48
CA ILE A 129 -5.95 -14.63 6.39
C ILE A 129 -6.53 -14.55 7.82
N GLY A 130 -6.53 -13.34 8.38
CA GLY A 130 -7.02 -13.04 9.74
C GLY A 130 -5.94 -13.07 10.83
N GLY A 131 -6.09 -12.28 11.89
CA GLY A 131 -5.18 -12.29 13.06
C GLY A 131 -3.89 -11.48 12.92
N LEU A 132 -3.59 -10.89 11.75
CA LEU A 132 -2.31 -10.24 11.49
C LEU A 132 -1.96 -9.11 12.47
N MET A 133 -2.94 -8.30 12.87
CA MET A 133 -2.75 -7.25 13.88
C MET A 133 -2.60 -7.81 15.30
N GLU A 134 -3.18 -8.98 15.58
CA GLU A 134 -3.03 -9.67 16.86
C GLU A 134 -1.66 -10.35 16.97
N ASP A 135 -1.09 -10.75 15.84
CA ASP A 135 0.26 -11.32 15.74
C ASP A 135 1.37 -10.26 15.91
N LEU A 136 1.06 -8.97 15.76
CA LEU A 136 2.00 -7.87 15.96
C LEU A 136 2.30 -7.68 17.46
N LYS A 137 3.36 -8.33 17.93
CA LYS A 137 3.84 -8.22 19.32
C LYS A 137 4.71 -6.99 19.58
N ASP A 138 5.41 -6.49 18.56
CA ASP A 138 6.28 -5.33 18.68
C ASP A 138 5.47 -4.03 18.66
N LYS A 139 5.39 -3.36 19.82
CA LYS A 139 4.66 -2.11 19.99
C LYS A 139 5.24 -0.94 19.20
N ALA A 140 6.57 -0.93 18.98
CA ALA A 140 7.22 0.12 18.20
C ALA A 140 6.89 -0.05 16.72
N LEU A 141 6.95 -1.28 16.21
CA LEU A 141 6.51 -1.60 14.85
C LEU A 141 5.02 -1.26 14.64
N ALA A 142 4.16 -1.69 15.57
CA ALA A 142 2.72 -1.40 15.50
C ALA A 142 2.42 0.11 15.45
N ARG A 143 3.15 0.90 16.26
CA ARG A 143 3.04 2.36 16.23
C ARG A 143 3.46 2.92 14.87
N LYS A 144 4.56 2.44 14.29
CA LYS A 144 5.03 2.88 12.97
C LYS A 144 4.07 2.52 11.84
N ILE A 145 3.46 1.33 11.90
CA ILE A 145 2.40 0.93 10.96
C ILE A 145 1.20 1.89 11.08
N SER A 146 0.77 2.21 12.31
CA SER A 146 -0.32 3.16 12.55
C SER A 146 0.02 4.56 12.03
N GLU A 147 1.24 5.06 12.29
CA GLU A 147 1.73 6.34 11.74
C GLU A 147 1.70 6.35 10.20
N ILE A 148 2.14 5.27 9.55
CA ILE A 148 2.12 5.16 8.08
C ILE A 148 0.69 5.15 7.55
N ASN A 149 -0.20 4.34 8.13
CA ASN A 149 -1.60 4.27 7.71
C ASN A 149 -2.31 5.62 7.90
N GLY A 150 -2.00 6.34 8.99
CA GLY A 150 -2.50 7.69 9.25
C GLY A 150 -2.17 8.69 8.13
N LYS A 151 -1.07 8.50 7.39
CA LYS A 151 -0.74 9.37 6.25
C LYS A 151 -1.70 9.23 5.08
N PHE A 152 -2.51 8.17 5.00
CA PHE A 152 -3.46 7.97 3.91
C PHE A 152 -4.87 8.45 4.26
N THR A 153 -5.13 8.91 5.50
CA THR A 153 -6.47 9.35 5.90
C THR A 153 -7.09 10.44 5.02
N PRO A 154 -6.33 11.36 4.40
CA PRO A 154 -6.92 12.33 3.46
C PRO A 154 -7.62 11.70 2.24
N LEU A 155 -7.35 10.42 1.94
CA LEU A 155 -8.00 9.65 0.88
C LEU A 155 -9.31 8.98 1.31
N ARG A 156 -9.69 9.10 2.60
CA ARG A 156 -10.91 8.48 3.14
C ARG A 156 -12.20 9.10 2.63
N ALA A 157 -12.12 10.35 2.18
CA ALA A 157 -13.23 11.26 1.94
C ALA A 157 -14.51 10.64 1.36
#